data_AF-A0A1K1T8Z4-F1
#
_entry.id   AF-A0A1K1T8Z4-F1
#
_cell.length_a   1.000
_cell.length_b   1.000
_cell.length_c   1.000
_cell.angle_alpha   90.00
_cell.angle_beta   90.00
_cell.angle_gamma   90.00
#
_symmetry.space_group_name_H-M   'P 1'
#
loop_
_entity.id
_entity.type
_entity.pdbx_description
1 polymer ?
#
loop_
_entity_poly.entity_id
_entity_poly.type
_entity_poly.pdbx_seq_one_letter_code
_entity_poly.pdbx_strand_id
1 'polypeptide(L)'
;MTAEIAWVRWWTLAWREADRGWYSSALCLLTAPQIDALAPAQHAALARSFGMTPCTPPQPSPALQSLFCGTPRTLVLACELVASTCAPLTATQALSVQDRAWCERTAKALRPGHWLEQDQDPLALLRAWLGEQAWERARLAFPRDRIIAIESAPAPQPPAAKLNTLWQSACWKAEQSLTASAPTQTERHDARSAFA
;
A
#
# COMPACT_ATOMS: atom_id res chain seq x y z
N MET A 1 -14.34 -7.70 -12.04
CA MET A 1 -13.75 -6.37 -12.30
C MET A 1 -12.36 -6.60 -12.85
N THR A 2 -12.00 -6.08 -14.03
CA THR A 2 -10.66 -6.31 -14.60
C THR A 2 -9.60 -5.54 -13.80
N ALA A 3 -8.36 -6.03 -13.82
CA ALA A 3 -7.27 -5.44 -13.05
C ALA A 3 -6.99 -3.99 -13.49
N GLU A 4 -7.18 -3.66 -14.77
CA GLU A 4 -7.06 -2.31 -15.32
C GLU A 4 -8.11 -1.35 -14.74
N ILE A 5 -9.38 -1.78 -14.63
CA ILE A 5 -10.43 -0.96 -14.03
C ILE A 5 -10.14 -0.72 -12.54
N ALA A 6 -9.63 -1.72 -11.83
CA ALA A 6 -9.24 -1.58 -10.43
C ALA A 6 -8.14 -0.53 -10.27
N TRP A 7 -7.14 -0.52 -11.17
CA TRP A 7 -6.07 0.47 -11.18
C TRP A 7 -6.59 1.89 -11.44
N VAL A 8 -7.42 2.08 -12.47
CA VAL A 8 -8.00 3.38 -12.77
C VAL A 8 -8.85 3.88 -11.60
N ARG A 9 -9.60 2.98 -10.96
CA ARG A 9 -10.43 3.31 -9.80
C ARG A 9 -9.57 3.74 -8.61
N TRP A 10 -8.52 3.00 -8.29
CA TRP A 10 -7.57 3.40 -7.25
C TRP A 10 -6.94 4.76 -7.57
N TRP A 11 -6.46 4.94 -8.80
CA TRP A 11 -5.81 6.18 -9.24
C TRP A 11 -6.70 7.41 -9.12
N THR A 12 -7.97 7.28 -9.51
CA THR A 12 -8.94 8.39 -9.57
C THR A 12 -9.60 8.66 -8.23
N LEU A 13 -9.71 7.64 -7.38
CA LEU A 13 -10.41 7.70 -6.10
C LEU A 13 -9.50 7.40 -4.89
N ALA A 14 -8.19 7.63 -5.01
CA ALA A 14 -7.22 7.37 -3.94
C ALA A 14 -7.58 8.05 -2.61
N TRP A 15 -8.26 9.20 -2.69
CA TRP A 15 -8.75 9.95 -1.54
C TRP A 15 -9.78 9.20 -0.69
N ARG A 16 -10.43 8.15 -1.21
CA ARG A 16 -11.40 7.35 -0.44
C ARG A 16 -10.79 6.62 0.73
N GLU A 17 -9.53 6.25 0.62
CA GLU A 17 -8.75 5.61 1.69
C GLU A 17 -7.92 6.65 2.46
N ALA A 18 -8.14 7.95 2.24
CA ALA A 18 -7.36 8.99 2.88
C ALA A 18 -7.65 9.06 4.38
N ASP A 19 -6.57 9.20 5.17
CA ASP A 19 -6.71 9.57 6.58
C ASP A 19 -7.45 10.92 6.73
N ARG A 20 -8.20 11.09 7.82
CA ARG A 20 -9.01 12.30 8.06
C ARG A 20 -8.16 13.58 8.08
N GLY A 21 -6.89 13.49 8.46
CA GLY A 21 -5.97 14.63 8.45
C GLY A 21 -5.77 15.24 7.06
N TRP A 22 -6.10 14.52 5.98
CA TRP A 22 -5.99 15.02 4.60
C TRP A 22 -7.18 15.86 4.15
N TYR A 23 -8.32 15.78 4.82
CA TYR A 23 -9.53 16.49 4.40
C TYR A 23 -9.41 17.98 4.77
N SER A 24 -9.57 18.85 3.76
CA SER A 24 -9.65 20.28 3.99
C SER A 24 -10.92 20.64 4.78
N SER A 25 -10.95 21.82 5.39
CA SER A 25 -12.13 22.30 6.13
C SER A 25 -13.41 22.25 5.29
N ALA A 26 -13.32 22.58 3.99
CA ALA A 26 -14.45 22.51 3.07
C ALA A 26 -14.91 21.07 2.80
N LEU A 27 -13.98 20.11 2.66
CA LEU A 27 -14.33 18.71 2.45
C LEU A 27 -14.86 18.05 3.72
N CYS A 28 -14.44 18.48 4.90
CA CYS A 28 -14.99 18.01 6.18
C CYS A 28 -16.48 18.34 6.37
N LEU A 29 -17.01 19.31 5.61
CA LEU A 29 -18.45 19.64 5.62
C LEU A 29 -19.28 18.69 4.74
N LEU A 30 -18.63 17.88 3.90
CA LEU A 30 -19.28 16.96 2.98
C LEU A 30 -19.20 15.52 3.50
N THR A 31 -20.25 14.75 3.23
CA THR A 31 -20.26 13.30 3.45
C THR A 31 -19.52 12.59 2.32
N ALA A 32 -18.99 11.39 2.58
CA ALA A 32 -18.31 10.59 1.54
C ALA A 32 -19.14 10.41 0.26
N PRO A 33 -20.46 10.12 0.31
CA PRO A 33 -21.29 10.06 -0.90
C PRO A 33 -21.38 11.38 -1.67
N GLN A 34 -21.36 12.52 -0.99
CA GLN A 34 -21.35 13.83 -1.66
C GLN A 34 -20.03 14.07 -2.39
N ILE A 35 -18.90 13.67 -1.79
CA ILE A 35 -17.59 13.76 -2.44
C ILE A 35 -17.52 12.81 -3.65
N ASP A 36 -18.03 11.57 -3.50
CA ASP A 36 -18.14 10.60 -4.59
C ASP A 36 -18.99 11.16 -5.75
N ALA A 37 -20.10 11.86 -5.46
CA ALA A 37 -20.95 12.47 -6.48
C ALA A 37 -20.28 13.64 -7.22
N LEU A 38 -19.34 14.34 -6.58
CA LEU A 38 -18.56 15.41 -7.20
C LEU A 38 -17.41 14.88 -8.06
N ALA A 39 -16.91 13.67 -7.78
CA ALA A 39 -15.74 13.10 -8.42
C ALA A 39 -15.80 13.08 -9.97
N PRO A 40 -16.90 12.71 -10.64
CA PRO A 40 -16.96 12.68 -12.10
C PRO A 40 -16.81 14.08 -12.74
N ALA A 41 -17.39 15.11 -12.13
CA ALA A 41 -17.41 16.47 -12.70
C ALA A 41 -16.21 17.33 -12.26
N GLN A 42 -15.66 17.07 -11.07
CA GLN A 42 -14.66 17.91 -10.44
C GLN A 42 -13.38 17.16 -10.06
N HIS A 43 -13.07 16.06 -10.76
CA HIS A 43 -11.92 15.20 -10.45
C HIS A 43 -10.62 15.99 -10.25
N ALA A 44 -10.30 16.92 -11.16
CA ALA A 44 -9.07 17.70 -11.07
C ALA A 44 -9.04 18.68 -9.88
N ALA A 45 -10.20 19.23 -9.49
CA ALA A 45 -10.30 20.10 -8.32
C ALA A 45 -10.16 19.31 -7.01
N LEU A 46 -10.79 18.13 -6.94
CA LEU A 46 -10.62 17.20 -5.83
C LEU A 46 -9.19 16.69 -5.73
N ALA A 47 -8.56 16.31 -6.85
CA ALA A 47 -7.16 15.88 -6.83
C ALA A 47 -6.26 16.95 -6.20
N ARG A 48 -6.41 18.21 -6.62
CA ARG A 48 -5.64 19.34 -6.09
C ARG A 48 -5.92 19.61 -4.61
N SER A 49 -7.14 19.42 -4.11
CA SER A 49 -7.44 19.64 -2.69
C SER A 49 -6.75 18.61 -1.78
N PHE A 50 -6.43 17.43 -2.29
CA PHE A 50 -5.60 16.42 -1.62
C PHE A 50 -4.10 16.58 -1.94
N GLY A 51 -3.70 17.65 -2.64
CA GLY A 51 -2.31 17.88 -3.04
C GLY A 51 -1.79 16.88 -4.07
N MET A 52 -2.68 16.32 -4.90
CA MET A 52 -2.33 15.47 -6.03
C MET A 52 -2.33 16.27 -7.33
N THR A 53 -1.39 15.94 -8.21
CA THR A 53 -1.36 16.47 -9.57
C THR A 53 -2.42 15.76 -10.43
N PRO A 54 -3.34 16.51 -11.08
CA PRO A 54 -4.33 15.93 -11.98
C PRO A 54 -3.66 15.40 -13.26
N CYS A 55 -3.65 14.09 -13.43
CA CYS A 55 -3.04 13.43 -14.58
C CYS A 55 -3.69 12.06 -14.84
N THR A 56 -3.53 11.57 -16.06
CA THR A 56 -4.03 10.24 -16.46
C THR A 56 -3.24 9.13 -15.77
N PRO A 57 -3.89 8.01 -15.39
CA PRO A 57 -3.19 6.88 -14.79
C PRO A 57 -2.12 6.34 -15.75
N PRO A 58 -0.86 6.22 -15.31
CA PRO A 58 0.16 5.53 -16.08
C PRO A 58 -0.15 4.02 -16.10
N GLN A 59 0.50 3.28 -17.00
CA GLN A 59 0.40 1.83 -16.99
C GLN A 59 1.04 1.27 -15.71
N PRO A 60 0.31 0.51 -14.87
CA PRO A 60 0.87 -0.02 -13.63
C PRO A 60 1.79 -1.21 -13.91
N SER A 61 2.83 -1.36 -13.10
CA SER A 61 3.54 -2.63 -13.02
C SER A 61 2.70 -3.63 -12.20
N PRO A 62 2.89 -4.96 -12.40
CA PRO A 62 2.12 -5.97 -11.66
C PRO A 62 2.19 -5.82 -10.14
N ALA A 63 3.34 -5.44 -9.57
CA ALA A 63 3.44 -5.21 -8.12
C ALA A 63 2.71 -3.95 -7.65
N LEU A 64 2.71 -2.86 -8.42
CA LEU A 64 1.92 -1.68 -8.03
C LEU A 64 0.43 -2.01 -8.07
N GLN A 65 0.01 -2.81 -9.05
CA GLN A 65 -1.35 -3.27 -9.14
C GLN A 65 -1.74 -4.17 -7.96
N SER A 66 -0.91 -5.15 -7.57
CA SER A 66 -1.21 -5.99 -6.41
C SER A 66 -1.19 -5.20 -5.10
N LEU A 67 -0.28 -4.23 -4.98
CA LEU A 67 -0.15 -3.38 -3.80
C LEU A 67 -1.38 -2.48 -3.56
N PHE A 68 -1.88 -1.85 -4.63
CA PHE A 68 -2.89 -0.78 -4.52
C PHE A 68 -4.31 -1.21 -4.90
N CYS A 69 -4.47 -2.22 -5.75
CA CYS A 69 -5.78 -2.72 -6.15
C CYS A 69 -6.26 -3.90 -5.30
N GLY A 70 -5.43 -4.39 -4.38
CA GLY A 70 -5.79 -5.42 -3.41
C GLY A 70 -6.67 -4.89 -2.29
N THR A 71 -6.56 -5.47 -1.10
CA THR A 71 -7.23 -4.93 0.09
C THR A 71 -6.49 -3.69 0.60
N PRO A 72 -7.16 -2.73 1.28
CA PRO A 72 -6.48 -1.60 1.93
C PRO A 72 -5.35 -2.02 2.89
N ARG A 73 -5.43 -3.25 3.41
CA ARG A 73 -4.41 -3.85 4.28
C ARG A 73 -3.12 -4.24 3.53
N THR A 74 -3.15 -4.40 2.21
CA THR A 74 -1.98 -4.85 1.43
C THR A 74 -0.85 -3.84 1.51
N LEU A 75 -1.13 -2.55 1.36
CA LEU A 75 -0.13 -1.49 1.44
C LEU A 75 0.52 -1.42 2.83
N VAL A 76 -0.31 -1.46 3.88
CA VAL A 76 0.17 -1.44 5.27
C VAL A 76 1.03 -2.66 5.57
N LEU A 77 0.57 -3.86 5.20
CA LEU A 77 1.33 -5.09 5.41
C LEU A 77 2.65 -5.10 4.63
N ALA A 78 2.66 -4.62 3.38
CA ALA A 78 3.89 -4.50 2.60
C ALA A 78 4.91 -3.57 3.29
N CYS A 79 4.46 -2.44 3.86
CA CYS A 79 5.31 -1.54 4.61
C CYS A 79 5.90 -2.21 5.87
N GLU A 80 5.09 -2.96 6.62
CA GLU A 80 5.55 -3.73 7.80
C GLU A 80 6.56 -4.83 7.43
N LEU A 81 6.34 -5.52 6.31
CA LEU A 81 7.29 -6.50 5.78
C LEU A 81 8.63 -5.84 5.40
N VAL A 82 8.60 -4.70 4.72
CA VAL A 82 9.80 -3.92 4.36
C VAL A 82 10.53 -3.44 5.61
N ALA A 83 9.81 -2.88 6.59
CA ALA A 83 10.38 -2.43 7.85
C ALA A 83 11.09 -3.58 8.57
N SER A 84 10.41 -4.73 8.68
CA SER A 84 10.95 -5.91 9.37
C SER A 84 12.12 -6.56 8.63
N THR A 85 12.17 -6.45 7.29
CA THR A 85 13.32 -6.89 6.49
C THR A 85 14.53 -5.96 6.63
N CYS A 86 14.31 -4.64 6.73
CA CYS A 86 15.39 -3.67 6.82
C CYS A 86 15.94 -3.51 8.25
N ALA A 87 15.06 -3.59 9.25
CA ALA A 87 15.37 -3.41 10.66
C ALA A 87 14.66 -4.48 11.52
N PRO A 88 15.11 -5.75 11.50
CA PRO A 88 14.44 -6.85 12.19
C PRO A 88 14.40 -6.68 13.73
N LEU A 89 15.32 -5.91 14.29
CA LEU A 89 15.41 -5.69 15.75
C LEU A 89 14.32 -4.73 16.27
N THR A 90 13.82 -3.85 15.41
CA THR A 90 12.73 -2.90 15.72
C THR A 90 11.40 -3.35 15.13
N ALA A 91 11.33 -4.56 14.57
CA ALA A 91 10.15 -5.09 13.93
C ALA A 91 8.98 -5.25 14.92
N THR A 92 7.82 -4.73 14.55
CA THR A 92 6.60 -4.85 15.35
C THR A 92 6.16 -6.31 15.46
N GLN A 93 5.60 -6.72 16.60
CA GLN A 93 5.00 -8.06 16.79
C GLN A 93 3.71 -8.29 15.97
N ALA A 94 3.32 -7.34 15.11
CA ALA A 94 2.11 -7.40 14.30
C ALA A 94 2.18 -8.46 13.18
N LEU A 95 3.38 -8.88 12.77
CA LEU A 95 3.56 -9.88 11.72
C LEU A 95 3.38 -11.32 12.25
N SER A 96 2.79 -12.17 11.41
CA SER A 96 2.69 -13.61 11.70
C SER A 96 4.07 -14.26 11.83
N VAL A 97 4.15 -15.43 12.49
CA VAL A 97 5.39 -16.21 12.60
C VAL A 97 5.98 -16.51 11.21
N GLN A 98 5.13 -16.86 10.25
CA GLN A 98 5.55 -17.18 8.88
C GLN A 98 6.09 -15.94 8.14
N ASP A 99 5.47 -14.78 8.34
CA ASP A 99 5.91 -13.52 7.73
C ASP A 99 7.24 -13.05 8.30
N ARG A 100 7.44 -13.16 9.62
CA ARG A 100 8.74 -12.85 10.24
C ARG A 100 9.85 -13.76 9.73
N ALA A 101 9.60 -15.07 9.67
CA ALA A 101 10.57 -16.02 9.13
C ALA A 101 10.86 -15.77 7.63
N TRP A 102 9.91 -15.21 6.89
CA TRP A 102 10.15 -14.72 5.53
C TRP A 102 11.03 -13.46 5.55
N CYS A 103 10.71 -12.46 6.37
CA CYS A 103 11.49 -11.21 6.48
C CYS A 103 12.96 -11.49 6.83
N GLU A 104 13.24 -12.40 7.77
CA GLU A 104 14.61 -12.79 8.15
C GLU A 104 15.39 -13.42 6.99
N ARG A 105 14.75 -14.32 6.24
CA ARG A 105 15.38 -14.96 5.06
C ARG A 105 15.63 -13.94 3.96
N THR A 106 14.67 -13.07 3.70
CA THR A 106 14.78 -11.99 2.72
C THR A 106 15.87 -10.98 3.13
N ALA A 107 15.98 -10.64 4.42
CA ALA A 107 17.03 -9.76 4.93
C ALA A 107 18.43 -10.36 4.72
N LYS A 108 18.60 -11.67 4.95
CA LYS A 108 19.85 -12.39 4.69
C LYS A 108 20.22 -12.42 3.20
N ALA A 109 19.23 -12.53 2.32
CA ALA A 109 19.42 -12.57 0.87
C ALA A 109 19.73 -11.17 0.28
N LEU A 110 18.92 -10.17 0.62
CA LEU A 110 19.05 -8.81 0.08
C LEU A 110 20.11 -7.96 0.78
N ARG A 111 20.46 -8.32 2.02
CA ARG A 111 21.44 -7.64 2.88
C ARG A 111 21.26 -6.11 2.89
N PRO A 112 20.08 -5.60 3.29
CA PRO A 112 19.75 -4.16 3.24
C PRO A 112 20.81 -3.28 3.91
N GLY A 113 21.41 -3.72 5.02
CA GLY A 113 22.47 -2.97 5.71
C GLY A 113 23.76 -2.71 4.91
N HIS A 114 23.92 -3.24 3.69
CA HIS A 114 25.05 -2.91 2.80
C HIS A 114 24.75 -1.79 1.79
N TRP A 115 23.48 -1.36 1.68
CA TRP A 115 23.04 -0.41 0.66
C TRP A 115 21.91 0.52 1.12
N LEU A 116 21.42 0.33 2.34
CA LEU A 116 20.56 1.24 3.07
C LEU A 116 21.28 1.73 4.31
N GLU A 117 21.02 2.98 4.67
CA GLU A 117 21.36 3.49 5.99
C GLU A 117 20.53 2.77 7.07
N GLN A 118 21.01 2.83 8.31
CA GLN A 118 20.29 2.26 9.44
C GLN A 118 18.98 3.04 9.69
N ASP A 119 17.97 2.33 10.18
CA ASP A 119 16.68 2.88 10.61
C ASP A 119 15.91 3.68 9.52
N GLN A 120 16.17 3.37 8.25
CA GLN A 120 15.43 3.96 7.13
C GLN A 120 13.95 3.59 7.20
N ASP A 121 13.11 4.62 7.14
CA ASP A 121 11.67 4.46 7.27
C ASP A 121 11.06 3.78 6.02
N PRO A 122 10.18 2.78 6.18
CA PRO A 122 9.54 2.10 5.05
C PRO A 122 8.76 3.06 4.14
N LEU A 123 8.13 4.12 4.64
CA LEU A 123 7.43 5.10 3.82
C LEU A 123 8.38 5.99 3.04
N ALA A 124 9.56 6.30 3.58
CA ALA A 124 10.61 6.99 2.84
C ALA A 124 11.13 6.12 1.68
N LEU A 125 11.31 4.81 1.93
CA LEU A 125 11.67 3.84 0.89
C LEU A 125 10.55 3.63 -0.14
N LEU A 126 9.29 3.70 0.29
CA LEU A 126 8.13 3.62 -0.60
C LEU A 126 8.10 4.84 -1.53
N ARG A 127 8.30 6.05 -0.98
CA ARG A 127 8.42 7.30 -1.75
C ARG A 127 9.55 7.24 -2.77
N ALA A 128 10.70 6.65 -2.42
CA ALA A 128 11.83 6.50 -3.34
C ALA A 128 11.58 5.45 -4.44
N TRP A 129 10.75 4.45 -4.17
CA TRP A 129 10.41 3.40 -5.14
C TRP A 129 9.30 3.83 -6.10
N LEU A 130 8.34 4.59 -5.59
CA LEU A 130 7.25 5.13 -6.38
C LEU A 130 7.70 6.37 -7.16
N GLY A 131 7.14 6.55 -8.36
CA GLY A 131 7.19 7.86 -9.00
C GLY A 131 6.36 8.88 -8.20
N GLU A 132 6.70 10.15 -8.33
CA GLU A 132 6.05 11.28 -7.64
C GLU A 132 4.51 11.18 -7.68
N GLN A 133 3.96 10.95 -8.87
CA GLN A 133 2.52 10.87 -9.10
C GLN A 133 1.83 9.69 -8.39
N ALA A 134 2.52 8.56 -8.26
CA ALA A 134 2.00 7.41 -7.52
C ALA A 134 2.14 7.64 -6.01
N TRP A 135 3.23 8.28 -5.57
CA TRP A 135 3.44 8.63 -4.17
C TRP A 135 2.38 9.62 -3.65
N GLU A 136 2.05 10.66 -4.41
CA GLU A 136 1.01 11.65 -4.05
C GLU A 136 -0.33 11.00 -3.67
N ARG A 137 -0.66 9.87 -4.31
CA ARG A 137 -1.87 9.07 -4.07
C ARG A 137 -1.68 8.07 -2.94
N ALA A 138 -0.57 7.33 -2.94
CA ALA A 138 -0.27 6.32 -1.94
C ALA A 138 -0.14 6.89 -0.53
N ARG A 139 0.43 8.09 -0.40
CA ARG A 139 0.65 8.76 0.90
C ARG A 139 -0.66 9.08 1.63
N LEU A 140 -1.78 9.19 0.91
CA LEU A 140 -3.09 9.51 1.52
C LEU A 140 -3.54 8.43 2.50
N ALA A 141 -3.16 7.17 2.26
CA ALA A 141 -3.50 6.03 3.13
C ALA A 141 -2.86 6.08 4.53
N PHE A 142 -1.99 7.05 4.79
CA PHE A 142 -1.29 7.22 6.05
C PHE A 142 -1.63 8.56 6.71
N PRO A 143 -1.50 8.68 8.06
CA PRO A 143 -1.73 9.93 8.76
C PRO A 143 -0.92 11.09 8.18
N ARG A 144 -1.59 12.21 7.91
CA ARG A 144 -0.98 13.36 7.24
C ARG A 144 0.28 13.87 7.95
N ASP A 145 0.26 13.96 9.27
CA ASP A 145 1.41 14.44 10.06
C ASP A 145 2.63 13.52 9.91
N ARG A 146 2.40 12.20 9.79
CA ARG A 146 3.49 11.24 9.52
C ARG A 146 4.10 11.50 8.16
N ILE A 147 3.28 11.73 7.14
CA ILE A 147 3.75 12.00 5.78
C ILE A 147 4.50 13.32 5.70
N ILE A 148 4.05 14.38 6.39
CA ILE A 148 4.78 15.66 6.45
C ILE A 148 6.20 15.45 7.00
N ALA A 149 6.35 14.66 8.07
CA ALA A 149 7.66 14.35 8.61
C ALA A 149 8.56 13.59 7.61
N ILE A 150 8.00 12.63 6.88
CA ILE A 150 8.71 11.86 5.85
C ILE A 150 9.09 12.74 4.64
N GLU A 151 8.21 13.65 4.23
CA GLU A 151 8.44 14.52 3.07
C GLU A 151 9.39 15.68 3.37
N SER A 152 9.48 16.11 4.63
CA SER A 152 10.40 17.14 5.10
C SER A 152 11.86 16.68 5.10
N ALA A 153 12.10 15.37 5.16
CA ALA A 153 13.42 14.78 5.03
C ALA A 153 13.79 14.56 3.54
N PRO A 154 15.08 14.64 3.18
CA PRO A 154 15.55 14.22 1.86
C PRO A 154 15.14 12.77 1.56
N ALA A 155 14.64 12.52 0.35
CA ALA A 155 14.26 11.16 -0.05
C ALA A 155 15.51 10.27 -0.15
N PRO A 156 15.47 9.04 0.40
CA PRO A 156 16.61 8.14 0.34
C PRO A 156 16.94 7.78 -1.11
N GLN A 157 18.22 7.57 -1.40
CA GLN A 157 18.74 7.26 -2.75
C GLN A 157 19.37 5.85 -2.81
N PRO A 158 18.61 4.77 -2.52
CA PRO A 158 19.15 3.43 -2.61
C PRO A 158 19.32 2.98 -4.07
N PRO A 159 20.15 1.95 -4.33
CA PRO A 159 20.26 1.37 -5.67
C PRO A 159 18.90 0.89 -6.19
N ALA A 160 18.42 1.47 -7.29
CA ALA A 160 17.07 1.26 -7.82
C ALA A 160 16.73 -0.22 -8.04
N ALA A 161 17.67 -1.02 -8.54
CA ALA A 161 17.47 -2.46 -8.75
C ALA A 161 17.17 -3.19 -7.43
N LYS A 162 17.91 -2.87 -6.36
CA LYS A 162 17.73 -3.51 -5.04
C LYS A 162 16.43 -3.05 -4.37
N LEU A 163 16.14 -1.75 -4.46
CA LEU A 163 14.88 -1.20 -3.96
C LEU A 163 13.68 -1.84 -4.67
N ASN A 164 13.75 -1.99 -6.00
CA ASN A 164 12.71 -2.65 -6.76
C ASN A 164 12.54 -4.12 -6.34
N THR A 165 13.63 -4.88 -6.21
CA THR A 165 13.54 -6.28 -5.74
C THR A 165 12.91 -6.37 -4.35
N LEU A 166 13.26 -5.47 -3.43
CA LEU A 166 12.68 -5.42 -2.08
C LEU A 166 11.17 -5.22 -2.12
N TRP A 167 10.69 -4.19 -2.81
CA TRP A 167 9.26 -3.88 -2.88
C TRP A 167 8.47 -4.92 -3.65
N GLN A 168 8.98 -5.44 -4.78
CA GLN A 168 8.32 -6.51 -5.53
C GLN A 168 8.14 -7.77 -4.65
N SER A 169 9.17 -8.13 -3.89
CA SER A 169 9.12 -9.27 -2.96
C SER A 169 8.10 -9.05 -1.84
N ALA A 170 8.05 -7.84 -1.26
CA ALA A 170 7.10 -7.48 -0.22
C ALA A 170 5.66 -7.46 -0.74
N CYS A 171 5.40 -6.94 -1.94
CA CYS A 171 4.07 -6.93 -2.56
C CYS A 171 3.55 -8.36 -2.76
N TRP A 172 4.37 -9.23 -3.37
CA TRP A 172 4.04 -10.65 -3.57
C TRP A 172 3.77 -11.38 -2.26
N LYS A 173 4.55 -11.07 -1.20
CA LYS A 173 4.37 -11.70 0.10
C LYS A 173 3.08 -11.22 0.79
N ALA A 174 2.80 -9.92 0.76
CA ALA A 174 1.59 -9.34 1.34
C ALA A 174 0.33 -9.92 0.70
N GLU A 175 0.31 -10.04 -0.63
CA GLU A 175 -0.79 -10.65 -1.38
C GLU A 175 -1.06 -12.09 -0.94
N GLN A 176 -0.03 -12.92 -0.81
CA GLN A 176 -0.18 -14.31 -0.35
C GLN A 176 -0.66 -14.41 1.09
N SER A 177 -0.11 -13.60 2.00
CA SER A 177 -0.49 -13.66 3.42
C SER A 177 -1.95 -13.25 3.63
N LEU A 178 -2.44 -12.29 2.86
CA LEU A 178 -3.85 -11.86 2.90
C LEU A 178 -4.77 -12.87 2.21
N THR A 179 -4.32 -13.52 1.13
CA THR A 179 -5.09 -14.59 0.47
C THR A 179 -5.20 -15.83 1.37
N ALA A 180 -4.13 -16.21 2.06
CA ALA A 180 -4.12 -17.36 2.98
C ALA A 180 -4.97 -17.13 4.25
N SER A 181 -5.24 -15.87 4.59
CA SER A 181 -6.08 -15.49 5.73
C SER A 181 -7.58 -15.46 5.41
N ALA A 182 -7.98 -15.62 4.13
CA ALA A 182 -9.39 -15.75 3.76
C ALA A 182 -9.92 -17.11 4.25
N PRO A 183 -11.09 -17.16 4.92
CA PRO A 183 -11.63 -18.42 5.41
C PRO A 183 -11.91 -19.33 4.22
N THR A 184 -11.23 -20.48 4.20
CA THR A 184 -11.56 -21.60 3.32
C THR A 184 -13.02 -21.94 3.59
N GLN A 185 -13.91 -21.67 2.63
CA GLN A 185 -15.28 -22.16 2.70
C GLN A 185 -15.18 -23.68 2.80
N THR A 186 -15.39 -24.20 4.01
CA THR A 186 -15.55 -25.64 4.24
C THR A 186 -16.80 -26.03 3.47
N GLU A 187 -16.62 -26.73 2.35
CA GLU A 187 -17.69 -27.46 1.69
C GLU A 187 -18.35 -28.37 2.74
N ARG A 188 -19.49 -27.94 3.28
CA ARG A 188 -20.47 -28.88 3.83
C ARG A 188 -21.02 -29.63 2.63
N HIS A 189 -20.34 -30.72 2.27
CA HIS A 189 -20.98 -31.74 1.47
C HIS A 189 -22.01 -32.40 2.38
N ASP A 190 -23.28 -32.06 2.13
CA ASP A 190 -24.43 -32.70 2.76
C ASP A 190 -24.29 -34.21 2.62
N ALA A 191 -24.12 -34.88 3.76
CA ALA A 191 -24.40 -36.30 3.87
C ALA A 191 -25.89 -36.47 3.55
N ARG A 192 -26.20 -36.90 2.31
CA ARG A 192 -27.52 -37.41 1.97
C ARG A 192 -27.85 -38.51 2.98
N SER A 193 -28.84 -38.22 3.82
CA SER A 193 -29.54 -39.18 4.65
C SER A 193 -29.96 -40.38 3.80
N ALA A 194 -29.29 -41.51 4.02
CA ALA A 194 -29.96 -42.79 3.90
C ALA A 194 -30.93 -42.88 5.07
N PHE A 195 -32.24 -42.91 4.84
CA PHE A 195 -33.23 -43.69 5.60
C PHE A 195 -34.64 -43.46 5.05
N ALA A 196 -35.37 -44.58 4.96
CA ALA A 196 -36.78 -44.80 4.60
C ALA A 196 -37.11 -44.83 3.10
#